data_AF-A0A2H0AQV3-F1
#
_entry.id   AF-A0A2H0AQV3-F1
#
_cell.length_a   1.000
_cell.length_b   1.000
_cell.length_c   1.000
_cell.angle_alpha   90.00
_cell.angle_beta   90.00
_cell.angle_gamma   90.00
#
_symmetry.space_group_name_H-M   'P 1'
#
loop_
_entity.id
_entity.type
_entity.pdbx_description
1 polymer ?
#
loop_
_entity_poly.entity_id
_entity_poly.type
_entity_poly.pdbx_seq_one_letter_code
_entity_poly.pdbx_strand_id
1 'polypeptide(L)'
;MVLTAAAFDELSIPITDLYCLYEQSVINDIARRLAKLKFESAAWQMQRLVESGLTYENALEELSKVTGKTLLELRRIFNAAGVHTLQFDDAIYKAAGLKPLPLNLSPAMLNVLLQGLAKTAGVIHNLTMTTALTAQEAFVSAADLAYMQVSTGAMSYGQAIRSAVKNVAQQGLTTIAYPTGHKDQLDVAMRRTVLTGVASTTGTLQLSRAQELGVDLVQTSAHIGARPTHEVWQGKVFSLSGAPGYEDFLTETGYGTVTGLCGINCRHSFYPFFEGLSENAYKAATLQEYADKIVSYNGKTLSVYEATQKQRSIEREIRKTKREAEALGAAGLDNTEELAKVRQLQAKMRDFINQTGLNRQGVREGGRVLKVEVPPVPPKK
;
A
#
# COMPACT_ATOMS: atom_id res chain seq x y z
N MET A 1 18.33 17.09 -10.32
CA MET A 1 19.69 16.57 -10.59
C MET A 1 19.62 15.79 -11.89
N VAL A 2 20.43 16.13 -12.90
CA VAL A 2 20.43 15.41 -14.19
C VAL A 2 21.18 14.10 -13.98
N LEU A 3 20.51 12.96 -14.19
CA LEU A 3 21.11 11.63 -14.12
C LEU A 3 22.21 11.52 -15.19
N THR A 4 23.46 11.29 -14.79
CA THR A 4 24.56 11.02 -15.71
C THR A 4 24.55 9.54 -16.11
N ALA A 5 25.13 9.19 -17.27
CA ALA A 5 25.17 7.79 -17.74
C ALA A 5 25.86 6.84 -16.74
N ALA A 6 26.91 7.31 -16.06
CA ALA A 6 27.60 6.54 -15.00
C ALA A 6 26.73 6.37 -13.74
N ALA A 7 25.92 7.37 -13.37
CA ALA A 7 24.94 7.23 -12.30
C ALA A 7 23.82 6.25 -12.71
N PHE A 8 23.41 6.24 -13.98
CA PHE A 8 22.41 5.30 -14.49
C PHE A 8 22.88 3.83 -14.41
N ASP A 9 24.16 3.55 -14.68
CA ASP A 9 24.71 2.19 -14.60
C ASP A 9 24.81 1.66 -13.15
N GLU A 10 25.20 2.47 -12.17
CA GLU A 10 25.17 2.10 -10.74
C GLU A 10 23.73 1.89 -10.20
N LEU A 11 22.77 2.64 -10.75
CA LEU A 11 21.34 2.54 -10.43
C LEU A 11 20.65 1.37 -11.18
N SER A 12 21.23 0.90 -12.28
CA SER A 12 20.60 -0.07 -13.18
C SER A 12 20.42 -1.45 -12.55
N ILE A 13 21.39 -1.94 -11.77
CA ILE A 13 21.36 -3.27 -11.17
C ILE A 13 20.31 -3.34 -10.04
N PRO A 14 20.29 -2.43 -9.03
CA PRO A 14 19.27 -2.45 -7.97
C PRO A 14 17.85 -2.20 -8.48
N ILE A 15 17.67 -1.35 -9.51
CA ILE A 15 16.37 -1.18 -10.18
C ILE A 15 15.96 -2.50 -10.83
N THR A 16 16.87 -3.11 -11.62
CA THR A 16 16.57 -4.35 -12.33
C THR A 16 16.21 -5.47 -11.35
N ASP A 17 16.91 -5.59 -10.22
CA ASP A 17 16.60 -6.60 -9.20
C ASP A 17 15.23 -6.38 -8.55
N LEU A 18 14.89 -5.13 -8.17
CA LEU A 18 13.58 -4.79 -7.63
C LEU A 18 12.46 -5.06 -8.66
N TYR A 19 12.73 -4.81 -9.94
CA TYR A 19 11.81 -5.10 -11.04
C TYR A 19 11.61 -6.59 -11.25
N CYS A 20 12.69 -7.36 -11.37
CA CYS A 20 12.64 -8.81 -11.48
C CYS A 20 11.85 -9.42 -10.31
N LEU A 21 12.07 -8.92 -9.08
CA LEU A 21 11.30 -9.33 -7.90
C LEU A 21 9.82 -8.94 -8.00
N TYR A 22 9.51 -7.73 -8.46
CA TYR A 22 8.15 -7.28 -8.71
C TYR A 22 7.45 -8.16 -9.75
N GLU A 23 8.04 -8.32 -10.93
CA GLU A 23 7.52 -9.12 -12.04
C GLU A 23 7.26 -10.56 -11.59
N GLN A 24 8.26 -11.21 -10.99
CA GLN A 24 8.14 -12.57 -10.48
C GLN A 24 7.03 -12.67 -9.43
N SER A 25 6.90 -11.68 -8.54
CA SER A 25 5.86 -11.68 -7.51
C SER A 25 4.44 -11.59 -8.10
N VAL A 26 4.25 -10.80 -9.17
CA VAL A 26 2.97 -10.65 -9.86
C VAL A 26 2.66 -11.91 -10.69
N ILE A 27 3.64 -12.47 -11.40
CA ILE A 27 3.53 -13.75 -12.14
C ILE A 27 3.08 -14.88 -11.21
N ASN A 28 3.73 -15.00 -10.04
CA ASN A 28 3.35 -16.01 -9.04
C ASN A 28 1.92 -15.82 -8.51
N ASP A 29 1.48 -14.57 -8.33
CA ASP A 29 0.11 -14.27 -7.87
C ASP A 29 -0.95 -14.58 -8.93
N ILE A 30 -0.64 -14.28 -10.20
CA ILE A 30 -1.44 -14.65 -11.37
C ILE A 30 -1.57 -16.17 -11.45
N ALA A 31 -0.47 -16.91 -11.41
CA ALA A 31 -0.46 -18.38 -11.44
C ALA A 31 -1.37 -18.99 -10.36
N ARG A 32 -1.26 -18.48 -9.13
CA ARG A 32 -2.12 -18.89 -8.00
C ARG A 32 -3.60 -18.55 -8.22
N ARG A 33 -3.94 -17.44 -8.90
CA ARG A 33 -5.32 -17.08 -9.24
C ARG A 33 -5.89 -17.98 -10.33
N LEU A 34 -5.07 -18.30 -11.34
CA LEU A 34 -5.44 -19.25 -12.40
C LEU A 34 -5.74 -20.64 -11.82
N ALA A 35 -4.93 -21.12 -10.88
CA ALA A 35 -5.17 -22.38 -10.17
C ALA A 35 -6.49 -22.38 -9.37
N LYS A 36 -7.00 -21.20 -8.99
CA LYS A 36 -8.28 -21.00 -8.29
C LYS A 36 -9.42 -20.54 -9.21
N LEU A 37 -9.22 -20.60 -10.54
CA LEU A 37 -10.19 -20.19 -11.56
C LEU A 37 -10.64 -18.72 -11.43
N LYS A 38 -9.79 -17.84 -10.88
CA LYS A 38 -10.07 -16.41 -10.68
C LYS A 38 -9.60 -15.57 -11.87
N PHE A 39 -10.12 -15.86 -13.05
CA PHE A 39 -9.61 -15.36 -14.33
C PHE A 39 -9.64 -13.84 -14.48
N GLU A 40 -10.74 -13.16 -14.12
CA GLU A 40 -10.84 -11.69 -14.22
C GLU A 40 -9.75 -10.97 -13.40
N SER A 41 -9.54 -11.44 -12.17
CA SER A 41 -8.54 -10.84 -11.28
C SER A 41 -7.10 -11.17 -11.69
N ALA A 42 -6.90 -12.28 -12.40
CA ALA A 42 -5.62 -12.64 -13.01
C ALA A 42 -5.35 -11.78 -14.25
N ALA A 43 -6.39 -11.53 -15.06
CA ALA A 43 -6.36 -10.63 -16.20
C ALA A 43 -6.01 -9.20 -15.82
N TRP A 44 -6.60 -8.67 -14.75
CA TRP A 44 -6.22 -7.36 -14.20
C TRP A 44 -4.72 -7.28 -13.88
N GLN A 45 -4.18 -8.30 -13.20
CA GLN A 45 -2.76 -8.34 -12.86
C GLN A 45 -1.86 -8.47 -14.09
N MET A 46 -2.28 -9.26 -15.08
CA MET A 46 -1.59 -9.35 -16.37
C MET A 46 -1.51 -7.98 -17.04
N GLN A 47 -2.62 -7.23 -17.04
CA GLN A 47 -2.62 -5.87 -17.59
C GLN A 47 -1.69 -4.94 -16.82
N ARG A 48 -1.70 -4.97 -15.48
CA ARG A 48 -0.77 -4.16 -14.66
C ARG A 48 0.69 -4.52 -14.89
N LEU A 49 0.99 -5.80 -15.11
CA LEU A 49 2.33 -6.31 -15.41
C LEU A 49 2.82 -5.92 -16.81
N VAL A 50 1.92 -5.89 -17.80
CA VAL A 50 2.25 -5.37 -19.12
C VAL A 50 2.46 -3.85 -19.06
N GLU A 51 1.59 -3.14 -18.34
CA GLU A 51 1.75 -1.72 -18.07
C GLU A 51 2.95 -1.41 -17.17
N SER A 52 3.56 -2.38 -16.47
CA SER A 52 4.83 -2.13 -15.77
C SER A 52 6.05 -2.21 -16.69
N GLY A 53 5.89 -2.79 -17.87
CA GLY A 53 6.91 -2.88 -18.91
C GLY A 53 7.35 -4.28 -19.30
N LEU A 54 6.80 -5.32 -18.67
CA LEU A 54 7.05 -6.70 -19.12
C LEU A 54 6.18 -6.97 -20.35
N THR A 55 6.77 -7.43 -21.45
CA THR A 55 5.96 -7.72 -22.65
C THR A 55 4.94 -8.81 -22.36
N TYR A 56 3.77 -8.71 -23.02
CA TYR A 56 2.70 -9.71 -22.87
C TYR A 56 3.22 -11.12 -23.19
N GLU A 57 4.08 -11.25 -24.19
CA GLU A 57 4.70 -12.52 -24.59
C GLU A 57 5.63 -13.09 -23.51
N ASN A 58 6.55 -12.29 -22.98
CA ASN A 58 7.44 -12.73 -21.90
C ASN A 58 6.63 -13.12 -20.64
N ALA A 59 5.58 -12.35 -20.32
CA ALA A 59 4.69 -12.67 -19.21
C ALA A 59 3.96 -14.02 -19.41
N LEU A 60 3.53 -14.34 -20.64
CA LEU A 60 2.94 -15.64 -20.97
C LEU A 60 3.97 -16.78 -20.86
N GLU A 61 5.20 -16.56 -21.29
CA GLU A 61 6.29 -17.54 -21.19
C GLU A 61 6.62 -17.88 -19.73
N GLU A 62 6.77 -16.87 -18.89
CA GLU A 62 7.00 -17.08 -17.45
C GLU A 62 5.80 -17.75 -16.77
N LEU A 63 4.57 -17.36 -17.12
CA LEU A 63 3.38 -18.04 -16.63
C LEU A 63 3.30 -19.49 -17.09
N SER A 64 3.74 -19.81 -18.31
CA SER A 64 3.77 -21.18 -18.80
C SER A 64 4.72 -22.05 -17.96
N LYS A 65 5.92 -21.52 -17.64
CA LYS A 65 6.90 -22.20 -16.77
C LYS A 65 6.32 -22.48 -15.37
N VAL A 66 5.63 -21.52 -14.77
CA VAL A 66 5.12 -21.63 -13.39
C VAL A 66 3.81 -22.42 -13.30
N THR A 67 2.94 -22.36 -14.32
CA THR A 67 1.61 -22.98 -14.29
C THR A 67 1.55 -24.33 -15.01
N GLY A 68 2.54 -24.66 -15.84
CA GLY A 68 2.52 -25.82 -16.73
C GLY A 68 1.51 -25.72 -17.88
N LYS A 69 0.82 -24.58 -18.04
CA LYS A 69 -0.15 -24.35 -19.13
C LYS A 69 0.56 -23.99 -20.41
N THR A 70 -0.02 -24.37 -21.55
CA THR A 70 0.50 -23.97 -22.86
C THR A 70 0.25 -22.47 -23.10
N LEU A 71 1.09 -21.83 -23.92
CA LEU A 71 0.90 -20.43 -24.32
C LEU A 71 -0.48 -20.21 -24.97
N LEU A 72 -0.94 -21.17 -25.77
CA LEU A 72 -2.26 -21.10 -26.43
C LEU A 72 -3.40 -21.06 -25.41
N GLU A 73 -3.32 -21.89 -24.36
CA GLU A 73 -4.31 -21.89 -23.28
C GLU A 73 -4.29 -20.58 -22.49
N LEU A 74 -3.11 -20.07 -22.15
CA LEU A 74 -2.97 -18.80 -21.42
C LEU A 74 -3.53 -17.63 -22.23
N ARG A 75 -3.24 -17.55 -23.54
CA ARG A 75 -3.83 -16.55 -24.45
C ARG A 75 -5.35 -16.62 -24.45
N ARG A 76 -5.92 -17.82 -24.56
CA ARG A 76 -7.38 -18.01 -24.54
C ARG A 76 -7.99 -17.49 -23.24
N ILE A 77 -7.38 -17.82 -22.09
CA ILE A 77 -7.85 -17.37 -20.77
C ILE A 77 -7.85 -15.84 -20.69
N PHE A 78 -6.74 -15.19 -21.06
CA PHE A 78 -6.60 -13.74 -20.92
C PHE A 78 -7.41 -12.96 -21.96
N ASN A 79 -7.50 -13.45 -23.20
CA ASN A 79 -8.37 -12.86 -24.22
C ASN A 79 -9.85 -12.95 -23.82
N ALA A 80 -10.29 -14.10 -23.29
CA ALA A 80 -11.66 -14.26 -22.82
C ALA A 80 -11.98 -13.37 -21.61
N ALA A 81 -10.97 -13.07 -20.78
CA ALA A 81 -11.08 -12.19 -19.62
C ALA A 81 -10.87 -10.70 -19.95
N GLY A 82 -10.82 -10.32 -21.23
CA GLY A 82 -10.80 -8.93 -21.67
C GLY A 82 -9.42 -8.26 -21.64
N VAL A 83 -8.32 -9.02 -21.48
CA VAL A 83 -6.96 -8.50 -21.71
C VAL A 83 -6.75 -8.42 -23.21
N HIS A 84 -7.28 -7.37 -23.83
CA HIS A 84 -6.93 -7.00 -25.19
C HIS A 84 -5.60 -6.26 -25.10
N THR A 85 -4.56 -6.79 -25.72
CA THR A 85 -3.24 -6.17 -25.76
C THR A 85 -3.36 -4.72 -26.23
N LEU A 86 -3.14 -3.76 -25.33
CA LEU A 86 -2.56 -2.49 -25.74
C LEU A 86 -1.23 -2.85 -26.37
N GLN A 87 -1.09 -2.60 -27.68
CA GLN A 87 0.17 -2.76 -28.41
C GLN A 87 1.22 -1.80 -27.84
N PHE A 88 1.80 -2.11 -26.69
CA PHE A 88 3.18 -1.71 -26.40
C PHE A 88 4.06 -2.72 -27.10
N ASP A 89 4.11 -2.56 -28.41
CA ASP A 89 4.66 -3.54 -29.33
C ASP A 89 6.18 -3.38 -29.35
N ASP A 90 6.86 -4.16 -28.52
CA ASP A 90 8.29 -4.43 -28.66
C ASP A 90 8.63 -4.82 -30.11
N ALA A 91 7.67 -5.42 -30.84
CA ALA A 91 7.81 -5.76 -32.26
C ALA A 91 7.94 -4.52 -33.16
N ILE A 92 7.25 -3.41 -32.86
CA ILE A 92 7.38 -2.16 -33.63
C ILE A 92 8.75 -1.51 -33.37
N TYR A 93 9.21 -1.49 -32.13
CA TYR A 93 10.53 -0.96 -31.77
C TYR A 93 11.66 -1.83 -32.35
N LYS A 94 11.54 -3.15 -32.29
CA LYS A 94 12.49 -4.09 -32.91
C LYS A 94 12.46 -4.01 -34.44
N ALA A 95 11.28 -3.86 -35.05
CA ALA A 95 11.15 -3.64 -36.50
C ALA A 95 11.74 -2.30 -36.95
N ALA A 96 11.77 -1.29 -36.07
CA ALA A 96 12.45 0.00 -36.28
C ALA A 96 13.96 -0.05 -35.99
N GLY A 97 14.54 -1.22 -35.67
CA GLY A 97 15.96 -1.38 -35.39
C GLY A 97 16.42 -0.87 -34.01
N LEU A 98 15.47 -0.53 -33.13
CA LEU A 98 15.75 -0.09 -31.76
C LEU A 98 15.90 -1.31 -30.85
N LYS A 99 16.86 -1.26 -29.92
CA LYS A 99 17.01 -2.23 -28.83
C LYS A 99 16.31 -1.67 -27.59
N PRO A 100 15.04 -2.02 -27.33
CA PRO A 100 14.38 -1.58 -26.10
C PRO A 100 15.19 -2.07 -24.91
N LEU A 101 15.44 -1.18 -23.94
CA LEU A 101 16.03 -1.56 -22.67
C LEU A 101 15.13 -2.60 -21.97
N PRO A 102 15.66 -3.46 -21.07
CA PRO A 102 14.85 -4.40 -20.29
C PRO A 102 13.71 -3.70 -19.54
N LEU A 103 13.90 -2.42 -19.23
CA LEU A 103 12.93 -1.51 -18.61
C LEU A 103 12.10 -0.82 -19.71
N ASN A 104 11.18 -1.53 -20.35
CA ASN A 104 10.18 -0.92 -21.24
C ASN A 104 9.02 -0.33 -20.41
N LEU A 105 9.34 0.56 -19.47
CA LEU A 105 8.42 1.07 -18.45
C LEU A 105 7.28 1.87 -19.09
N SER A 106 6.03 1.63 -18.67
CA SER A 106 4.97 2.60 -19.01
C SER A 106 5.26 3.96 -18.38
N PRO A 107 4.70 5.05 -18.94
CA PRO A 107 4.80 6.38 -18.34
C PRO A 107 4.34 6.43 -16.88
N ALA A 108 3.32 5.65 -16.51
CA ALA A 108 2.83 5.59 -15.12
C ALA A 108 3.88 4.97 -14.18
N MET A 109 4.56 3.93 -14.63
CA MET A 109 5.57 3.22 -13.86
C MET A 109 6.88 4.00 -13.77
N LEU A 110 7.32 4.61 -14.87
CA LEU A 110 8.45 5.53 -14.89
C LEU A 110 8.23 6.69 -13.91
N ASN A 111 7.01 7.23 -13.86
CA ASN A 111 6.66 8.27 -12.91
C ASN A 111 6.74 7.81 -11.45
N VAL A 112 6.23 6.62 -11.11
CA VAL A 112 6.38 6.07 -9.74
C VAL A 112 7.85 5.95 -9.34
N LEU A 113 8.71 5.47 -10.25
CA LEU A 113 10.14 5.35 -10.02
C LEU A 113 10.85 6.69 -9.91
N LEU A 114 10.61 7.63 -10.82
CA LEU A 114 11.23 8.95 -10.80
C LEU A 114 10.89 9.69 -9.51
N GLN A 115 9.65 9.57 -9.01
CA GLN A 115 9.29 10.14 -7.72
C GLN A 115 9.90 9.37 -6.55
N GLY A 116 10.00 8.05 -6.66
CA GLY A 116 10.74 7.19 -5.74
C GLY A 116 12.21 7.60 -5.60
N LEU A 117 12.86 7.89 -6.72
CA LEU A 117 14.24 8.38 -6.82
C LEU A 117 14.38 9.81 -6.28
N ALA A 118 13.47 10.70 -6.65
CA ALA A 118 13.51 12.10 -6.22
C ALA A 118 13.45 12.23 -4.69
N LYS A 119 12.56 11.49 -4.04
CA LYS A 119 12.38 11.56 -2.58
C LYS A 119 13.48 10.84 -1.77
N THR A 120 14.18 9.89 -2.38
CA THR A 120 15.29 9.14 -1.76
C THR A 120 16.66 9.75 -2.06
N ALA A 121 16.71 10.99 -2.59
CA ALA A 121 17.94 11.63 -3.05
C ALA A 121 18.74 10.78 -4.06
N GLY A 122 18.05 9.99 -4.88
CA GLY A 122 18.64 9.16 -5.93
C GLY A 122 18.91 7.70 -5.56
N VAL A 123 18.44 7.21 -4.40
CA VAL A 123 18.68 5.83 -3.95
C VAL A 123 17.48 4.92 -4.30
N ILE A 124 17.67 3.87 -5.12
CA ILE A 124 16.59 2.87 -5.42
C ILE A 124 16.50 1.80 -4.35
N HIS A 125 16.54 2.26 -3.11
CA HIS A 125 16.32 1.46 -1.93
C HIS A 125 15.76 2.44 -0.90
N ASN A 126 14.85 1.95 -0.06
CA ASN A 126 14.08 2.78 0.85
C ASN A 126 13.12 3.74 0.13
N LEU A 127 12.43 3.25 -0.92
CA LEU A 127 11.35 3.94 -1.62
C LEU A 127 10.18 4.31 -0.69
N THR A 128 10.16 3.82 0.54
CA THR A 128 9.19 4.18 1.57
C THR A 128 9.71 5.23 2.57
N MET A 129 10.99 5.62 2.48
CA MET A 129 11.69 6.54 3.39
C MET A 129 11.57 6.17 4.87
N THR A 130 11.61 4.87 5.19
CA THR A 130 11.58 4.39 6.57
C THR A 130 12.92 4.64 7.28
N THR A 131 12.86 4.84 8.60
CA THR A 131 14.04 5.05 9.47
C THR A 131 14.36 3.84 10.35
N ALA A 132 13.75 2.68 10.10
CA ALA A 132 13.93 1.44 10.85
C ALA A 132 15.42 1.04 11.05
N LEU A 133 15.83 0.61 12.26
CA LEU A 133 17.22 0.28 12.63
C LEU A 133 17.59 -1.22 12.52
N THR A 134 16.65 -2.15 12.74
CA THR A 134 16.95 -3.59 12.80
C THR A 134 16.81 -4.24 11.42
N ALA A 135 17.85 -4.96 10.95
CA ALA A 135 17.96 -5.61 9.63
C ALA A 135 17.32 -4.78 8.50
N GLN A 136 17.91 -3.60 8.30
CA GLN A 136 17.41 -2.54 7.42
C GLN A 136 17.12 -3.07 6.01
N GLU A 137 17.97 -3.93 5.47
CA GLU A 137 17.85 -4.41 4.09
C GLU A 137 16.64 -5.32 3.87
N ALA A 138 16.42 -6.34 4.72
CA ALA A 138 15.31 -7.27 4.55
C ALA A 138 13.95 -6.56 4.69
N PHE A 139 13.82 -5.69 5.70
CA PHE A 139 12.61 -4.92 5.91
C PHE A 139 12.39 -3.91 4.78
N VAL A 140 13.42 -3.15 4.39
CA VAL A 140 13.31 -2.12 3.37
C VAL A 140 13.04 -2.74 2.00
N SER A 141 13.75 -3.79 1.61
CA SER A 141 13.53 -4.50 0.33
C SER A 141 12.10 -5.03 0.23
N ALA A 142 11.58 -5.63 1.31
CA ALA A 142 10.21 -6.11 1.35
C ALA A 142 9.18 -4.96 1.33
N ALA A 143 9.49 -3.82 1.95
CA ALA A 143 8.66 -2.63 1.92
C ALA A 143 8.63 -1.97 0.53
N ASP A 144 9.76 -1.93 -0.17
CA ASP A 144 9.90 -1.37 -1.51
C ASP A 144 9.15 -2.23 -2.55
N LEU A 145 9.29 -3.55 -2.46
CA LEU A 145 8.51 -4.47 -3.28
C LEU A 145 7.00 -4.30 -3.03
N ALA A 146 6.58 -4.25 -1.77
CA ALA A 146 5.17 -4.03 -1.42
C ALA A 146 4.67 -2.65 -1.88
N TYR A 147 5.52 -1.63 -1.82
CA TYR A 147 5.23 -0.30 -2.35
C TYR A 147 5.01 -0.34 -3.87
N MET A 148 5.86 -1.00 -4.65
CA MET A 148 5.69 -1.15 -6.10
C MET A 148 4.41 -1.91 -6.44
N GLN A 149 4.14 -3.01 -5.74
CA GLN A 149 2.92 -3.81 -5.89
C GLN A 149 1.64 -3.00 -5.67
N VAL A 150 1.63 -2.09 -4.69
CA VAL A 150 0.46 -1.26 -4.37
C VAL A 150 0.36 -0.05 -5.29
N SER A 151 1.45 0.67 -5.52
CA SER A 151 1.47 1.89 -6.34
C SER A 151 1.07 1.62 -7.79
N THR A 152 1.38 0.44 -8.32
CA THR A 152 1.00 0.01 -9.67
C THR A 152 -0.41 -0.56 -9.77
N GLY A 153 -1.07 -0.82 -8.63
CA GLY A 153 -2.35 -1.51 -8.58
C GLY A 153 -2.27 -3.01 -8.89
N ALA A 154 -1.07 -3.59 -8.99
CA ALA A 154 -0.89 -5.03 -9.22
C ALA A 154 -1.33 -5.88 -8.03
N MET A 155 -1.23 -5.36 -6.80
CA MET A 155 -1.78 -6.02 -5.62
C MET A 155 -2.53 -5.04 -4.72
N SER A 156 -3.56 -5.54 -4.03
CA SER A 156 -4.15 -4.77 -2.93
C SER A 156 -3.14 -4.61 -1.79
N TYR A 157 -3.21 -3.49 -1.05
CA TYR A 157 -2.32 -3.26 0.10
C TYR A 157 -2.34 -4.44 1.09
N GLY A 158 -3.49 -5.07 1.29
CA GLY A 158 -3.63 -6.19 2.23
C GLY A 158 -2.90 -7.46 1.77
N GLN A 159 -2.75 -7.66 0.46
CA GLN A 159 -1.99 -8.76 -0.12
C GLN A 159 -0.49 -8.47 -0.06
N ALA A 160 -0.07 -7.30 -0.58
CA ALA A 160 1.33 -6.88 -0.62
C ALA A 160 1.98 -6.87 0.78
N ILE A 161 1.35 -6.20 1.74
CA ILE A 161 1.84 -6.13 3.12
C ILE A 161 1.92 -7.52 3.75
N ARG A 162 0.93 -8.40 3.51
CA ARG A 162 0.95 -9.76 4.07
C ARG A 162 2.12 -10.58 3.52
N SER A 163 2.37 -10.49 2.21
CA SER A 163 3.50 -11.18 1.58
C SER A 163 4.84 -10.64 2.10
N ALA A 164 4.99 -9.32 2.21
CA ALA A 164 6.19 -8.68 2.75
C ALA A 164 6.46 -9.08 4.20
N VAL A 165 5.43 -9.06 5.07
CA VAL A 165 5.56 -9.50 6.47
C VAL A 165 6.00 -10.96 6.55
N LYS A 166 5.43 -11.85 5.72
CA LYS A 166 5.84 -13.26 5.71
C LYS A 166 7.30 -13.44 5.29
N ASN A 167 7.73 -12.74 4.24
CA ASN A 167 9.10 -12.82 3.75
C ASN A 167 10.12 -12.35 4.80
N VAL A 168 9.84 -11.24 5.48
CA VAL A 168 10.73 -10.72 6.53
C VAL A 168 10.69 -11.60 7.79
N ALA A 169 9.52 -12.12 8.16
CA ALA A 169 9.38 -13.02 9.31
C ALA A 169 10.12 -14.36 9.12
N GLN A 170 10.17 -14.89 7.89
CA GLN A 170 10.95 -16.09 7.57
C GLN A 170 12.46 -15.90 7.79
N GLN A 171 12.94 -14.66 7.79
CA GLN A 171 14.32 -14.30 8.08
C GLN A 171 14.56 -14.04 9.58
N GLY A 172 13.59 -14.37 10.45
CA GLY A 172 13.71 -14.25 11.91
C GLY A 172 13.35 -12.88 12.49
N LEU A 173 12.96 -11.92 11.65
CA LEU A 173 12.62 -10.57 12.09
C LEU A 173 11.14 -10.47 12.48
N THR A 174 10.87 -10.05 13.71
CA THR A 174 9.50 -9.94 14.25
C THR A 174 9.16 -8.54 14.78
N THR A 175 10.17 -7.73 15.07
CA THR A 175 10.02 -6.35 15.56
C THR A 175 10.98 -5.41 14.84
N ILE A 176 10.59 -4.15 14.73
CA ILE A 176 11.33 -3.09 14.06
C ILE A 176 11.56 -1.96 15.08
N ALA A 177 12.83 -1.67 15.36
CA ALA A 177 13.23 -0.54 16.19
C ALA A 177 13.46 0.72 15.33
N TYR A 178 13.25 1.89 15.92
CA TYR A 178 13.49 3.19 15.29
C TYR A 178 14.53 4.00 16.10
N PRO A 179 15.21 4.99 15.50
CA PRO A 179 16.20 5.84 16.17
C PRO A 179 15.68 6.53 17.44
N THR A 180 14.36 6.77 17.49
CA THR A 180 13.68 7.36 18.65
C THR A 180 13.56 6.42 19.85
N GLY A 181 14.04 5.18 19.76
CA GLY A 181 13.83 4.12 20.76
C GLY A 181 12.46 3.44 20.65
N HIS A 182 11.56 3.95 19.82
CA HIS A 182 10.27 3.33 19.55
C HIS A 182 10.46 1.96 18.89
N LYS A 183 9.60 1.00 19.24
CA LYS A 183 9.58 -0.35 18.65
C LYS A 183 8.18 -0.70 18.18
N ASP A 184 8.08 -1.15 16.95
CA ASP A 184 6.84 -1.71 16.41
C ASP A 184 6.98 -3.21 16.13
N GLN A 185 5.84 -3.87 16.16
CA GLN A 185 5.70 -5.21 15.59
C GLN A 185 5.86 -5.12 14.06
N LEU A 186 6.50 -6.11 13.43
CA LEU A 186 6.82 -6.11 12.01
C LEU A 186 5.60 -5.79 11.12
N ASP A 187 4.44 -6.38 11.42
CA ASP A 187 3.21 -6.17 10.67
C ASP A 187 2.70 -4.72 10.72
N VAL A 188 2.89 -4.07 11.87
CA VAL A 188 2.52 -2.68 12.10
C VAL A 188 3.47 -1.74 11.36
N ALA A 189 4.77 -1.97 11.49
CA ALA A 189 5.80 -1.21 10.80
C ALA A 189 5.61 -1.28 9.28
N MET A 190 5.56 -2.50 8.72
CA MET A 190 5.42 -2.72 7.28
C MET A 190 4.17 -2.03 6.71
N ARG A 191 3.02 -2.18 7.40
CA ARG A 191 1.77 -1.54 6.97
C ARG A 191 1.90 -0.02 6.92
N ARG A 192 2.47 0.59 7.95
CA ARG A 192 2.60 2.05 8.03
C ARG A 192 3.54 2.56 6.96
N THR A 193 4.70 1.93 6.83
CA THR A 193 5.74 2.24 5.85
C THR A 193 5.21 2.22 4.42
N VAL A 194 4.55 1.12 4.01
CA VAL A 194 4.00 0.99 2.65
C VAL A 194 2.91 2.03 2.38
N LEU A 195 1.93 2.19 3.28
CA LEU A 195 0.81 3.11 3.03
C LEU A 195 1.25 4.58 3.01
N THR A 196 2.17 4.98 3.88
CA THR A 196 2.73 6.33 3.88
C THR A 196 3.56 6.59 2.62
N GLY A 197 4.37 5.62 2.19
CA GLY A 197 5.14 5.73 0.94
C GLY A 197 4.25 5.93 -0.30
N VAL A 198 3.15 5.18 -0.40
CA VAL A 198 2.17 5.30 -1.50
C VAL A 198 1.48 6.67 -1.47
N ALA A 199 1.01 7.11 -0.30
CA ALA A 199 0.33 8.40 -0.15
C ALA A 199 1.26 9.57 -0.51
N SER A 200 2.49 9.55 -0.02
CA SER A 200 3.52 10.55 -0.33
C SER A 200 3.77 10.63 -1.85
N THR A 201 3.98 9.48 -2.50
CA THR A 201 4.21 9.42 -3.95
C THR A 201 3.04 9.98 -4.74
N THR A 202 1.82 9.62 -4.36
CA THR A 202 0.61 10.13 -5.01
C THR A 202 0.53 11.64 -4.92
N GLY A 203 0.84 12.22 -3.75
CA GLY A 203 0.91 13.67 -3.59
C GLY A 203 2.00 14.30 -4.47
N THR A 204 3.19 13.72 -4.53
CA THR A 204 4.29 14.28 -5.35
C THR A 204 3.96 14.24 -6.84
N LEU A 205 3.30 13.17 -7.31
CA LEU A 205 2.81 13.10 -8.69
C LEU A 205 1.77 14.19 -9.00
N GLN A 206 0.86 14.48 -8.07
CA GLN A 206 -0.12 15.56 -8.23
C GLN A 206 0.57 16.93 -8.30
N LEU A 207 1.59 17.17 -7.47
CA LEU A 207 2.37 18.42 -7.54
C LEU A 207 3.18 18.56 -8.83
N SER A 208 3.87 17.49 -9.26
CA SER A 208 4.61 17.51 -10.54
C SER A 208 3.69 17.85 -11.70
N ARG A 209 2.50 17.22 -11.72
CA ARG A 209 1.50 17.47 -12.75
C ARG A 209 0.94 18.89 -12.68
N ALA A 210 0.71 19.42 -11.49
CA ALA A 210 0.27 20.81 -11.31
C ALA A 210 1.33 21.78 -11.85
N GLN A 211 2.61 21.56 -11.54
CA GLN A 211 3.73 22.36 -12.04
C GLN A 211 3.87 22.28 -13.57
N GLU A 212 3.82 21.07 -14.14
CA GLU A 212 3.89 20.85 -15.59
C GLU A 212 2.78 21.56 -16.36
N LEU A 213 1.58 21.60 -15.78
CA LEU A 213 0.39 22.21 -16.38
C LEU A 213 0.19 23.68 -15.96
N GLY A 214 1.10 24.26 -15.17
CA GLY A 214 1.00 25.63 -14.68
C GLY A 214 -0.22 25.87 -13.77
N VAL A 215 -0.69 24.84 -13.07
CA VAL A 215 -1.81 24.93 -12.12
C VAL A 215 -1.27 25.30 -10.74
N ASP A 216 -1.66 26.48 -10.25
CA ASP A 216 -1.18 26.99 -8.96
C ASP A 216 -2.05 26.58 -7.77
N LEU A 217 -3.34 26.31 -7.98
CA LEU A 217 -4.27 26.05 -6.89
C LEU A 217 -4.53 24.56 -6.71
N VAL A 218 -4.59 24.13 -5.46
CA VAL A 218 -4.95 22.76 -5.08
C VAL A 218 -6.01 22.76 -4.01
N GLN A 219 -6.97 21.85 -4.11
CA GLN A 219 -7.96 21.62 -3.07
C GLN A 219 -7.66 20.33 -2.32
N THR A 220 -7.67 20.40 -0.98
CA THR A 220 -7.51 19.23 -0.13
C THR A 220 -8.79 18.42 -0.03
N SER A 221 -8.64 17.10 0.02
CA SER A 221 -9.77 16.20 0.31
C SER A 221 -10.32 16.41 1.73
N ALA A 222 -11.57 16.02 1.96
CA ALA A 222 -12.17 15.94 3.28
C ALA A 222 -12.70 14.53 3.55
N HIS A 223 -12.59 14.09 4.80
CA HIS A 223 -13.19 12.84 5.25
C HIS A 223 -13.56 12.91 6.74
N ILE A 224 -14.57 12.14 7.12
CA ILE A 224 -14.99 12.04 8.51
C ILE A 224 -13.91 11.38 9.39
N GLY A 225 -13.78 11.82 10.64
CA GLY A 225 -12.78 11.29 11.58
C GLY A 225 -11.33 11.59 11.18
N ALA A 226 -11.09 12.74 10.54
CA ALA A 226 -9.78 13.35 10.47
C ALA A 226 -9.24 13.56 11.89
N ARG A 227 -7.91 13.63 12.03
CA ARG A 227 -7.33 14.00 13.33
C ARG A 227 -7.56 15.51 13.53
N PRO A 228 -7.75 16.00 14.77
CA PRO A 228 -8.10 17.41 14.99
C PRO A 228 -7.16 18.41 14.31
N THR A 229 -5.85 18.14 14.33
CA THR A 229 -4.85 19.00 13.68
C THR A 229 -4.90 19.00 12.15
N HIS A 230 -5.63 18.08 11.51
CA HIS A 230 -5.83 18.01 10.07
C HIS A 230 -7.21 18.48 9.62
N GLU A 231 -8.16 18.64 10.55
CA GLU A 231 -9.52 19.08 10.21
C GLU A 231 -9.52 20.48 9.60
N VAL A 232 -8.60 21.34 10.07
CA VAL A 232 -8.40 22.71 9.59
C VAL A 232 -8.05 22.82 8.11
N TRP A 233 -7.55 21.74 7.49
CA TRP A 233 -7.22 21.74 6.07
C TRP A 233 -8.38 21.34 5.19
N GLN A 234 -9.40 20.67 5.70
CA GLN A 234 -10.35 19.90 4.89
C GLN A 234 -11.16 20.78 3.93
N GLY A 235 -11.12 20.44 2.64
CA GLY A 235 -11.90 21.11 1.61
C GLY A 235 -11.44 22.54 1.29
N LYS A 236 -10.35 23.02 1.90
CA LYS A 236 -9.74 24.31 1.58
C LYS A 236 -8.98 24.25 0.25
N VAL A 237 -8.95 25.39 -0.41
CA VAL A 237 -8.11 25.64 -1.59
C VAL A 237 -6.88 26.40 -1.11
N PHE A 238 -5.71 25.93 -1.52
CA PHE A 238 -4.40 26.50 -1.21
C PHE A 238 -3.67 26.86 -2.50
N SER A 239 -2.76 27.82 -2.42
CA SER A 239 -1.83 28.13 -3.50
C SER A 239 -0.50 27.40 -3.30
N LEU A 240 0.06 26.89 -4.39
CA LEU A 240 1.39 26.28 -4.43
C LEU A 240 2.52 27.32 -4.48
N SER A 241 2.24 28.53 -5.00
CA SER A 241 3.20 29.65 -5.08
C SER A 241 3.01 30.73 -4.03
N GLY A 242 1.94 30.68 -3.24
CA GLY A 242 1.54 31.72 -2.30
C GLY A 242 0.79 32.89 -2.95
N ALA A 243 0.02 32.60 -4.01
CA ALA A 243 -0.78 33.57 -4.74
C ALA A 243 -1.76 34.33 -3.81
N PRO A 244 -1.93 35.65 -3.99
CA PRO A 244 -2.84 36.44 -3.18
C PRO A 244 -4.27 35.90 -3.20
N GLY A 245 -4.93 35.88 -2.05
CA GLY A 245 -6.30 35.38 -1.89
C GLY A 245 -6.39 33.92 -1.45
N TYR A 246 -5.27 33.20 -1.41
CA TYR A 246 -5.18 31.82 -0.95
C TYR A 246 -4.11 31.66 0.14
N GLU A 247 -4.34 30.72 1.06
CA GLU A 247 -3.33 30.29 2.03
C GLU A 247 -2.22 29.48 1.32
N ASP A 248 -0.98 29.54 1.82
CA ASP A 248 0.15 28.78 1.26
C ASP A 248 0.03 27.28 1.58
N PHE A 249 0.16 26.44 0.55
CA PHE A 249 -0.03 25.01 0.66
C PHE A 249 1.03 24.34 1.56
N LEU A 250 2.30 24.74 1.46
CA LEU A 250 3.38 24.07 2.17
C LEU A 250 3.39 24.44 3.64
N THR A 251 3.24 25.73 3.97
CA THR A 251 3.27 26.21 5.37
C THR A 251 2.04 25.77 6.14
N GLU A 252 0.85 25.88 5.56
CA GLU A 252 -0.39 25.58 6.28
C GLU A 252 -0.61 24.08 6.48
N THR A 253 -0.21 23.27 5.50
CA THR A 253 -0.46 21.83 5.54
C THR A 253 0.75 21.03 6.04
N GLY A 254 1.91 21.66 6.14
CA GLY A 254 3.18 21.02 6.46
C GLY A 254 3.54 19.91 5.47
N TYR A 255 3.06 19.97 4.22
CA TYR A 255 3.35 18.96 3.20
C TYR A 255 4.86 18.73 3.08
N GLY A 256 5.26 17.46 2.96
CA GLY A 256 6.68 17.05 2.98
C GLY A 256 7.25 16.79 4.38
N THR A 257 6.56 17.18 5.45
CA THR A 257 6.94 16.80 6.83
C THR A 257 6.31 15.46 7.24
N VAL A 258 6.89 14.80 8.26
CA VAL A 258 6.40 13.51 8.76
C VAL A 258 4.93 13.58 9.17
N THR A 259 4.51 14.67 9.82
CA THR A 259 3.15 14.82 10.35
C THR A 259 2.21 15.58 9.42
N GLY A 260 2.70 16.18 8.34
CA GLY A 260 1.91 17.02 7.44
C GLY A 260 0.94 16.25 6.53
N LEU A 261 0.34 16.98 5.59
CA LEU A 261 -0.53 16.42 4.57
C LEU A 261 0.19 15.32 3.76
N CYS A 262 -0.52 14.22 3.45
CA CYS A 262 0.04 12.99 2.88
C CYS A 262 1.15 12.30 3.72
N GLY A 263 1.40 12.77 4.95
CA GLY A 263 2.37 12.21 5.88
C GLY A 263 1.88 10.98 6.66
N ILE A 264 2.57 10.67 7.75
CA ILE A 264 2.34 9.45 8.54
C ILE A 264 0.91 9.38 9.08
N ASN A 265 0.24 8.25 8.83
CA ASN A 265 -1.16 8.02 9.23
C ASN A 265 -2.19 9.04 8.70
N CYS A 266 -1.79 9.93 7.79
CA CYS A 266 -2.69 10.85 7.10
C CYS A 266 -3.52 10.07 6.06
N ARG A 267 -4.80 10.41 5.91
CA ARG A 267 -5.71 9.84 4.90
C ARG A 267 -6.17 10.87 3.88
N HIS A 268 -5.70 12.11 4.02
CA HIS A 268 -5.97 13.19 3.12
C HIS A 268 -5.08 13.10 1.88
N SER A 269 -5.63 13.55 0.77
CA SER A 269 -4.95 13.85 -0.48
C SER A 269 -5.35 15.26 -0.93
N PHE A 270 -4.94 15.66 -2.12
CA PHE A 270 -5.30 16.93 -2.75
C PHE A 270 -5.32 16.75 -4.26
N TYR A 271 -6.01 17.66 -4.95
CA TYR A 271 -6.21 17.64 -6.39
C TYR A 271 -6.15 19.07 -6.94
N PRO A 272 -5.83 19.25 -8.24
CA PRO A 272 -5.79 20.56 -8.85
C PRO A 272 -7.15 21.27 -8.78
N PHE A 273 -7.11 22.59 -8.60
CA PHE A 273 -8.27 23.46 -8.58
C PHE A 273 -8.09 24.59 -9.61
N PHE A 274 -9.13 24.87 -10.38
CA PHE A 274 -9.13 25.89 -11.42
C PHE A 274 -10.24 26.90 -11.14
N GLU A 275 -9.90 28.16 -10.91
CA GLU A 275 -10.91 29.21 -10.74
C GLU A 275 -11.82 29.28 -11.97
N GLY A 276 -13.12 29.44 -11.74
CA GLY A 276 -14.14 29.52 -12.81
C GLY A 276 -14.45 28.22 -13.53
N LEU A 277 -13.66 27.14 -13.33
CA LEU A 277 -13.90 25.82 -13.93
C LEU A 277 -14.17 24.73 -12.89
N SER A 278 -13.47 24.75 -11.76
CA SER A 278 -13.64 23.79 -10.68
C SER A 278 -14.71 24.26 -9.70
N GLU A 279 -15.63 23.36 -9.38
CA GLU A 279 -16.50 23.55 -8.23
C GLU A 279 -15.81 23.07 -6.96
N ASN A 280 -16.04 23.76 -5.84
CA ASN A 280 -15.59 23.28 -4.55
C ASN A 280 -16.29 21.93 -4.24
N ALA A 281 -15.51 20.86 -4.15
CA ALA A 281 -16.06 19.52 -3.94
C ALA A 281 -16.72 19.33 -2.55
N TYR A 282 -16.49 20.24 -1.60
CA TYR A 282 -16.95 20.15 -0.22
C TYR A 282 -17.68 21.41 0.20
N LYS A 283 -19.00 21.31 0.35
CA LYS A 283 -19.83 22.39 0.89
C LYS A 283 -19.50 22.61 2.37
N ALA A 284 -19.55 23.86 2.82
CA ALA A 284 -19.33 24.21 4.22
C ALA A 284 -20.22 23.40 5.19
N ALA A 285 -21.49 23.20 4.83
CA ALA A 285 -22.42 22.38 5.61
C ALA A 285 -21.95 20.92 5.76
N THR A 286 -21.33 20.34 4.73
CA THR A 286 -20.78 18.97 4.77
C THR A 286 -19.55 18.89 5.67
N LEU A 287 -18.66 19.90 5.61
CA LEU A 287 -17.50 19.97 6.48
C LEU A 287 -17.90 20.13 7.95
N GLN A 288 -18.92 20.96 8.21
CA GLN A 288 -19.50 21.12 9.54
C GLN A 288 -20.13 19.82 10.03
N GLU A 289 -20.88 19.11 9.18
CA GLU A 289 -21.42 17.78 9.51
C GLU A 289 -20.31 16.79 9.89
N TYR A 290 -19.18 16.80 9.20
CA TYR A 290 -18.04 15.92 9.52
C TYR A 290 -17.41 16.26 10.87
N ALA A 291 -17.25 17.56 11.17
CA ALA A 291 -16.69 18.04 12.42
C ALA A 291 -17.61 17.75 13.62
N ASP A 292 -18.91 17.95 13.45
CA ASP A 292 -19.91 17.76 14.51
C ASP A 292 -20.33 16.30 14.68
N LYS A 293 -19.88 15.40 13.79
CA LYS A 293 -20.28 13.99 13.88
C LYS A 293 -19.74 13.36 15.15
N ILE A 294 -20.68 12.91 15.96
CA ILE A 294 -20.45 12.11 17.15
C ILE A 294 -21.03 10.70 17.00
N VAL A 295 -20.47 9.76 17.76
CA VAL A 295 -20.96 8.39 17.90
C VAL A 295 -21.14 8.07 19.38
N SER A 296 -22.00 7.11 19.69
CA SER A 296 -22.21 6.63 21.06
C SER A 296 -21.58 5.27 21.26
N TYR A 297 -20.93 5.06 22.40
CA TYR A 297 -20.47 3.75 22.85
C TYR A 297 -20.64 3.63 24.36
N ASN A 298 -21.42 2.64 24.81
CA ASN A 298 -21.78 2.42 26.21
C ASN A 298 -22.29 3.71 26.90
N GLY A 299 -23.16 4.45 26.22
CA GLY A 299 -23.75 5.70 26.73
C GLY A 299 -22.81 6.91 26.76
N LYS A 300 -21.56 6.76 26.28
CA LYS A 300 -20.61 7.88 26.15
C LYS A 300 -20.55 8.36 24.71
N THR A 301 -20.62 9.69 24.55
CA THR A 301 -20.40 10.36 23.27
C THR A 301 -18.91 10.45 22.96
N LEU A 302 -18.54 10.13 21.73
CA LEU A 302 -17.17 10.22 21.20
C LEU A 302 -17.22 10.93 19.86
N SER A 303 -16.20 11.74 19.56
CA SER A 303 -15.95 12.13 18.17
C SER A 303 -15.64 10.89 17.31
N VAL A 304 -15.87 10.98 16.00
CA VAL A 304 -15.50 9.88 15.09
C VAL A 304 -14.00 9.58 15.17
N TYR A 305 -13.15 10.59 15.34
CA TYR A 305 -11.70 10.37 15.51
C TYR A 305 -11.38 9.52 16.74
N GLU A 306 -11.90 9.88 17.91
CA GLU A 306 -11.71 9.12 19.16
C GLU A 306 -12.23 7.69 19.04
N ALA A 307 -13.40 7.51 18.41
CA ALA A 307 -13.96 6.20 18.14
C ALA A 307 -13.02 5.36 17.25
N THR A 308 -12.39 5.95 16.22
CA THR A 308 -11.39 5.21 15.41
C THR A 308 -10.13 4.87 16.21
N GLN A 309 -9.69 5.71 17.15
CA GLN A 309 -8.56 5.37 18.04
C GLN A 309 -8.93 4.22 18.98
N LYS A 310 -10.15 4.21 19.50
CA LYS A 310 -10.69 3.15 20.34
C LYS A 310 -10.81 1.83 19.57
N GLN A 311 -11.30 1.87 18.33
CA GLN A 311 -11.30 0.73 17.40
C GLN A 311 -9.88 0.16 17.24
N ARG A 312 -8.89 1.02 16.93
CA ARG A 312 -7.49 0.62 16.76
C ARG A 312 -6.91 -0.02 18.03
N SER A 313 -7.33 0.41 19.21
CA SER A 313 -6.93 -0.22 20.46
C SER A 313 -7.41 -1.66 20.56
N ILE A 314 -8.70 -1.91 20.27
CA ILE A 314 -9.26 -3.27 20.26
C ILE A 314 -8.58 -4.12 19.18
N GLU A 315 -8.33 -3.57 17.99
CA GLU A 315 -7.59 -4.27 16.92
C GLU A 315 -6.18 -4.68 17.37
N ARG A 316 -5.47 -3.81 18.10
CA ARG A 316 -4.14 -4.12 18.67
C ARG A 316 -4.21 -5.23 19.71
N GLU A 317 -5.20 -5.19 20.61
CA GLU A 317 -5.42 -6.25 21.60
C GLU A 317 -5.69 -7.59 20.91
N ILE A 318 -6.57 -7.62 19.91
CA ILE A 318 -6.85 -8.84 19.13
C ILE A 318 -5.57 -9.39 18.49
N ARG A 319 -4.77 -8.53 17.83
CA ARG A 319 -3.51 -8.97 17.21
C ARG A 319 -2.53 -9.53 18.23
N LYS A 320 -2.37 -8.85 19.37
CA LYS A 320 -1.47 -9.29 20.45
C LYS A 320 -1.87 -10.68 20.94
N THR A 321 -3.14 -10.88 21.31
CA THR A 321 -3.60 -12.16 21.84
C THR A 321 -3.60 -13.28 20.81
N LYS A 322 -3.80 -12.99 19.52
CA LYS A 322 -3.60 -14.00 18.47
C LYS A 322 -2.15 -14.46 18.38
N ARG A 323 -1.19 -13.55 18.46
CA ARG A 323 0.24 -13.92 18.47
C ARG A 323 0.60 -14.76 19.68
N GLU A 324 0.05 -14.43 20.86
CA GLU A 324 0.20 -15.24 22.08
C GLU A 324 -0.35 -16.66 21.90
N ALA A 325 -1.59 -16.78 21.38
CA ALA A 325 -2.22 -18.08 21.11
C ALA A 325 -1.42 -18.91 20.09
N GLU A 326 -0.93 -18.29 19.03
CA GLU A 326 -0.11 -18.94 17.99
C GLU A 326 1.24 -19.40 18.54
N ALA A 327 1.88 -18.59 19.40
CA ALA A 327 3.15 -18.94 20.02
C ALA A 327 3.02 -20.13 20.98
N LEU A 328 2.00 -20.14 21.83
CA LEU A 328 1.72 -21.27 22.74
C LEU A 328 1.39 -22.54 21.95
N GLY A 329 0.54 -22.43 20.93
CA GLY A 329 0.20 -23.57 20.07
C GLY A 329 1.41 -24.14 19.33
N ALA A 330 2.31 -23.29 18.83
CA ALA A 330 3.55 -23.72 18.19
C ALA A 330 4.52 -24.40 19.17
N ALA A 331 4.48 -24.03 20.45
CA ALA A 331 5.24 -24.67 21.52
C ALA A 331 4.58 -25.95 22.07
N GLY A 332 3.41 -26.35 21.54
CA GLY A 332 2.64 -27.49 22.05
C GLY A 332 2.01 -27.25 23.43
N LEU A 333 1.91 -25.99 23.85
CA LEU A 333 1.30 -25.57 25.11
C LEU A 333 -0.20 -25.32 24.92
N ASP A 334 -0.97 -25.45 26.01
CA ASP A 334 -2.38 -25.07 26.01
C ASP A 334 -2.53 -23.58 25.73
N ASN A 335 -3.38 -23.25 24.75
CA ASN A 335 -3.69 -21.89 24.31
C ASN A 335 -5.20 -21.58 24.38
N THR A 336 -5.95 -22.41 25.12
CA THR A 336 -7.42 -22.33 25.20
C THR A 336 -7.88 -20.98 25.76
N GLU A 337 -7.18 -20.43 26.75
CA GLU A 337 -7.49 -19.13 27.35
C GLU A 337 -7.33 -18.00 26.33
N GLU A 338 -6.22 -17.98 25.59
CA GLU A 338 -5.90 -16.96 24.59
C GLU A 338 -6.89 -17.03 23.44
N LEU A 339 -7.25 -18.23 22.97
CA LEU A 339 -8.29 -18.41 21.96
C LEU A 339 -9.65 -17.92 22.45
N ALA A 340 -10.01 -18.19 23.70
CA ALA A 340 -11.24 -17.66 24.31
C ALA A 340 -11.21 -16.13 24.38
N LYS A 341 -10.09 -15.54 24.79
CA LYS A 341 -9.88 -14.10 24.84
C LYS A 341 -9.91 -13.44 23.46
N VAL A 342 -9.37 -14.07 22.41
CA VAL A 342 -9.53 -13.61 21.02
C VAL A 342 -11.01 -13.54 20.65
N ARG A 343 -11.80 -14.57 20.96
CA ARG A 343 -13.25 -14.58 20.68
C ARG A 343 -13.99 -13.47 21.43
N GLN A 344 -13.66 -13.25 22.69
CA GLN A 344 -14.21 -12.15 23.51
C GLN A 344 -13.87 -10.79 22.92
N LEU A 345 -12.60 -10.54 22.58
CA LEU A 345 -12.17 -9.27 21.97
C LEU A 345 -12.81 -9.04 20.60
N GLN A 346 -13.00 -10.09 19.80
CA GLN A 346 -13.73 -9.99 18.54
C GLN A 346 -15.23 -9.75 18.74
N ALA A 347 -15.83 -10.26 19.82
CA ALA A 347 -17.20 -9.94 20.19
C ALA A 347 -17.31 -8.47 20.63
N LYS A 348 -16.38 -8.00 21.47
CA LYS A 348 -16.23 -6.58 21.85
C LYS A 348 -16.06 -5.68 20.63
N MET A 349 -15.28 -6.09 19.62
CA MET A 349 -15.17 -5.37 18.35
C MET A 349 -16.51 -5.30 17.62
N ARG A 350 -17.24 -6.42 17.50
CA ARG A 350 -18.56 -6.43 16.85
C ARG A 350 -19.56 -5.52 17.56
N ASP A 351 -19.62 -5.61 18.89
CA ASP A 351 -20.44 -4.73 19.72
C ASP A 351 -20.07 -3.25 19.53
N PHE A 352 -18.77 -2.92 19.63
CA PHE A 352 -18.27 -1.57 19.41
C PHE A 352 -18.68 -1.01 18.04
N ILE A 353 -18.52 -1.81 16.98
CA ILE A 353 -18.91 -1.43 15.62
C ILE A 353 -20.43 -1.25 15.50
N ASN A 354 -21.23 -2.15 16.08
CA ASN A 354 -22.68 -2.05 16.06
C ASN A 354 -23.20 -0.77 16.73
N GLN A 355 -22.61 -0.40 17.87
CA GLN A 355 -23.02 0.81 18.59
C GLN A 355 -22.55 2.10 17.91
N THR A 356 -21.34 2.09 17.33
CA THR A 356 -20.73 3.31 16.76
C THR A 356 -21.03 3.52 15.27
N GLY A 357 -21.49 2.48 14.56
CA GLY A 357 -21.69 2.52 13.11
C GLY A 357 -20.39 2.56 12.28
N LEU A 358 -19.22 2.37 12.91
CA LEU A 358 -17.94 2.35 12.21
C LEU A 358 -17.76 1.08 11.36
N ASN A 359 -16.87 1.13 10.37
CA ASN A 359 -16.57 -0.05 9.54
C ASN A 359 -15.48 -0.93 10.19
N ARG A 360 -15.77 -2.21 10.37
CA ARG A 360 -14.81 -3.19 10.88
C ARG A 360 -13.67 -3.42 9.88
N GLN A 361 -12.43 -3.36 10.35
CA GLN A 361 -11.23 -3.52 9.53
C GLN A 361 -10.55 -4.87 9.80
N GLY A 362 -11.12 -5.98 9.32
CA GLY A 362 -10.63 -7.33 9.62
C GLY A 362 -9.17 -7.59 9.23
N VAL A 363 -8.66 -6.91 8.19
CA VAL A 363 -7.24 -6.96 7.79
C VAL A 363 -6.30 -6.43 8.87
N ARG A 364 -6.77 -5.54 9.75
CA ARG A 364 -6.01 -5.02 10.89
C ARG A 364 -6.07 -5.96 12.09
N GLU A 365 -6.85 -7.03 12.08
CA GLU A 365 -6.91 -7.99 13.19
C GLU A 365 -5.91 -9.15 13.03
N GLY A 366 -5.02 -9.14 12.03
CA GLY A 366 -3.96 -10.16 11.90
C GLY A 366 -4.36 -11.48 11.23
N GLY A 367 -5.48 -11.56 10.50
CA GLY A 367 -5.92 -12.79 9.82
C GLY A 367 -6.62 -13.80 10.75
N ARG A 368 -6.91 -15.02 10.26
CA ARG A 368 -7.48 -16.10 11.09
C ARG A 368 -6.34 -16.83 11.80
N VAL A 369 -6.53 -17.17 13.08
CA VAL A 369 -5.64 -18.11 13.78
C VAL A 369 -5.71 -19.44 13.06
N LEU A 370 -4.56 -19.98 12.65
CA LEU A 370 -4.50 -21.33 12.09
C LEU A 370 -4.87 -22.32 13.20
N LYS A 371 -5.86 -23.19 12.95
CA LYS A 371 -6.03 -24.38 13.79
C LYS A 371 -4.80 -25.25 13.55
N VAL A 372 -3.91 -25.34 14.52
CA VAL A 372 -2.90 -26.40 14.51
C VAL A 372 -3.66 -27.66 14.90
N GLU A 373 -3.84 -28.58 13.95
CA GLU A 373 -4.27 -29.94 14.29
C GLU A 373 -3.17 -30.55 15.14
N VAL A 374 -3.47 -30.80 16.41
CA VAL A 374 -2.58 -31.56 17.29
C VAL A 374 -2.51 -32.98 16.70
N PRO A 375 -1.33 -33.47 16.28
CA PRO A 375 -1.23 -34.83 15.77
C PRO A 375 -1.69 -35.81 16.86
N PRO A 376 -2.43 -36.87 16.50
CA PRO A 376 -2.96 -37.81 17.48
C PRO A 376 -1.81 -38.41 18.30
N VAL A 377 -1.97 -38.37 19.62
CA VAL A 377 -1.03 -39.01 20.56
C VAL A 377 -0.94 -40.49 20.19
N PRO A 378 0.26 -41.04 19.89
CA PRO A 378 0.39 -42.44 19.57
C PRO A 378 -0.08 -43.29 20.76
N PRO A 379 -0.76 -44.42 20.52
CA PRO A 379 -1.25 -45.27 21.60
C PRO A 379 -0.07 -45.71 22.47
N LYS A 380 -0.26 -45.60 23.80
CA LYS A 380 0.69 -46.12 24.77
C LYS A 380 0.88 -47.62 24.50
N LYS A 381 2.13 -48.02 24.27
CA LYS A 381 2.52 -49.42 24.17
C LYS A 381 2.35 -50.15 25.50
#